data_AF-A0A920QL20-F1
#
_entry.id   AF-A0A920QL20-F1
#
_cell.length_a   1.000
_cell.length_b   1.000
_cell.length_c   1.000
_cell.angle_alpha   90.00
_cell.angle_beta   90.00
_cell.angle_gamma   90.00
#
_symmetry.space_group_name_H-M   'P 1'
#
loop_
_entity.id
_entity.type
_entity.pdbx_description
1 polymer ?
#
loop_
_entity_poly.entity_id
_entity_poly.type
_entity_poly.pdbx_seq_one_letter_code
_entity_poly.pdbx_strand_id
1 'polypeptide(L)' 'MRRPPTDEKITIHGASYNNLKNIDCDIPLGRFVAVAGVSGSGKSSLIDGILKKA' A
#
# COMPACT_ATOMS: atom_id res chain seq x y z
N MET A 1 9.73 22.79 2.90
CA MET A 1 10.63 21.91 2.10
C MET A 1 10.06 20.51 2.07
N ARG A 2 10.11 19.80 0.93
CA ARG A 2 9.76 18.37 0.87
C ARG A 2 10.88 17.56 1.52
N ARG A 3 10.54 16.52 2.30
CA ARG A 3 11.53 15.60 2.88
C ARG A 3 12.30 14.91 1.74
N PRO A 4 13.64 14.82 1.80
CA PRO A 4 14.40 14.10 0.79
C PRO A 4 13.97 12.62 0.78
N PRO A 5 13.93 11.98 -0.40
CA PRO A 5 13.62 10.56 -0.49
C PRO A 5 14.67 9.76 0.28
N THR A 6 14.21 8.80 1.09
CA THR A 6 15.05 7.83 1.80
C THR A 6 14.85 6.44 1.19
N ASP A 7 15.65 5.45 1.62
CA ASP A 7 15.45 4.05 1.27
C ASP A 7 14.48 3.34 2.22
N GLU A 8 13.84 4.09 3.12
CA GLU A 8 12.84 3.57 4.05
C GLU A 8 11.54 3.20 3.30
N LYS A 9 10.88 2.13 3.75
CA LYS A 9 9.64 1.62 3.16
C LYS A 9 8.74 1.00 4.23
N ILE A 10 7.44 1.00 3.96
CA ILE A 10 6.48 0.15 4.65
C ILE A 10 6.36 -1.13 3.84
N THR A 11 6.61 -2.28 4.46
CA THR A 11 6.38 -3.58 3.84
C THR A 11 5.11 -4.20 4.38
N ILE A 12 4.20 -4.55 3.47
CA ILE A 12 2.99 -5.29 3.76
C ILE A 12 3.26 -6.74 3.36
N HIS A 13 3.05 -7.65 4.32
CA HIS A 13 3.19 -9.09 4.11
C HIS A 13 1.82 -9.79 4.23
N GLY A 14 1.52 -10.69 3.30
CA GLY A 14 0.36 -11.56 3.32
C GLY A 14 -0.99 -10.84 3.36
N ALA A 15 -1.09 -9.65 2.77
CA ALA A 15 -2.29 -8.83 2.81
C ALA A 15 -3.50 -9.60 2.26
N SER A 16 -4.44 -9.86 3.18
CA SER A 16 -5.64 -10.65 2.94
C SER A 16 -6.83 -9.93 3.57
N TYR A 17 -7.64 -9.27 2.73
CA TYR A 17 -8.84 -8.52 3.12
C TYR A 17 -9.76 -8.35 1.91
N ASN A 18 -11.02 -8.74 2.03
CA ASN A 18 -11.98 -8.84 0.92
C ASN A 18 -11.40 -9.65 -0.27
N ASN A 19 -11.18 -9.00 -1.42
CA ASN A 19 -10.71 -9.64 -2.65
C ASN A 19 -9.18 -9.81 -2.71
N LEU A 20 -8.42 -9.29 -1.72
CA LEU A 20 -6.97 -9.48 -1.68
C LEU A 20 -6.63 -10.92 -1.31
N LYS A 21 -5.74 -11.53 -2.10
CA LYS A 21 -5.35 -12.94 -1.98
C LYS A 21 -3.88 -13.05 -1.60
N ASN A 22 -3.58 -12.82 -0.33
CA ASN A 22 -2.24 -12.98 0.25
C ASN A 22 -1.15 -12.24 -0.55
N ILE A 23 -1.29 -10.91 -0.67
CA ILE A 23 -0.36 -10.09 -1.45
C ILE A 23 0.76 -9.50 -0.58
N ASP A 24 1.97 -9.44 -1.12
CA ASP A 24 3.09 -8.74 -0.53
C ASP A 24 3.36 -7.45 -1.33
N CYS A 25 3.61 -6.33 -0.66
CA CYS A 25 4.04 -5.12 -1.35
C CYS A 25 4.86 -4.16 -0.47
N ASP A 26 5.76 -3.42 -1.12
CA ASP A 26 6.54 -2.36 -0.52
C ASP A 26 6.02 -0.97 -0.92
N ILE A 27 5.88 -0.08 0.05
CA ILE A 27 5.49 1.32 -0.15
C ILE A 27 6.63 2.21 0.32
N PRO A 28 7.36 2.89 -0.59
CA PRO A 28 8.49 3.72 -0.22
C PRO A 28 8.06 4.99 0.53
N LEU A 29 8.80 5.35 1.58
CA LEU A 29 8.57 6.56 2.36
C LEU A 29 9.24 7.78 1.71
N GLY A 30 8.73 8.96 2.02
CA GLY A 30 9.24 10.23 1.45
C GLY A 30 8.92 10.42 -0.04
N ARG A 31 8.09 9.56 -0.64
CA ARG A 31 7.67 9.63 -2.05
C ARG A 31 6.17 9.85 -2.17
N PHE A 32 5.76 10.48 -3.27
CA PHE A 32 4.35 10.51 -3.65
C PHE A 32 4.01 9.21 -4.38
N VAL A 33 3.18 8.36 -3.75
CA VAL A 33 2.82 7.05 -4.28
C VAL A 33 1.34 7.05 -4.65
N ALA A 34 1.04 6.62 -5.88
CA ALA A 34 -0.32 6.43 -6.35
C ALA A 34 -0.65 4.94 -6.46
N VAL A 35 -1.83 4.55 -6.00
CA VAL A 35 -2.34 3.18 -6.12
C VAL A 35 -3.43 3.16 -7.18
N ALA A 36 -3.18 2.46 -8.28
CA ALA A 36 -4.04 2.45 -9.47
C ALA A 36 -4.45 1.03 -9.86
N GLY A 37 -5.53 0.92 -10.65
CA GLY A 37 -6.11 -0.35 -11.08
C GLY A 37 -7.62 -0.25 -11.31
N VAL A 38 -8.17 -1.20 -12.08
CA VAL A 38 -9.60 -1.26 -12.42
C VAL A 38 -10.52 -1.35 -11.20
N SER A 39 -11.80 -1.02 -11.34
CA SER A 39 -12.78 -1.19 -10.26
C SER A 39 -12.79 -2.64 -9.74
N GLY A 40 -12.90 -2.82 -8.43
CA GLY A 40 -12.88 -4.15 -7.80
C GLY A 40 -11.50 -4.80 -7.61
N SER A 41 -10.41 -4.17 -8.08
CA SER A 41 -9.04 -4.73 -8.00
C SER A 41 -8.41 -4.79 -6.59
N GLY A 42 -9.12 -4.35 -5.55
CA GLY A 42 -8.63 -4.41 -4.17
C GLY A 42 -7.84 -3.19 -3.67
N LYS A 43 -7.81 -2.07 -4.41
CA LYS A 43 -7.09 -0.83 -3.99
C LYS A 43 -7.54 -0.33 -2.62
N SER A 44 -8.84 -0.11 -2.42
CA SER A 44 -9.40 0.34 -1.14
C SER A 44 -9.24 -0.72 -0.05
N SER A 45 -9.29 -2.01 -0.41
CA SER A 45 -8.98 -3.09 0.54
C SER A 45 -7.55 -3.00 1.06
N LEU A 46 -6.59 -2.69 0.18
CA LEU A 46 -5.18 -2.54 0.55
C LEU A 46 -4.95 -1.27 1.38
N ILE A 47 -5.53 -0.15 0.98
CA ILE A 47 -5.24 1.14 1.61
C ILE A 47 -6.11 1.39 2.84
N ASP A 48 -7.43 1.33 2.70
CA ASP A 48 -8.35 1.63 3.81
C ASP A 48 -8.52 0.42 4.75
N GLY A 49 -8.46 -0.79 4.20
CA GLY A 49 -8.64 -2.02 4.96
C GLY A 49 -7.43 -2.45 5.76
N ILE A 50 -6.22 -2.22 5.24
CA ILE A 50 -4.97 -2.71 5.82
C ILE A 50 -4.08 -1.54 6.23
N LEU A 51 -3.57 -0.75 5.27
CA LEU A 51 -2.53 0.24 5.54
C LEU A 51 -2.97 1.33 6.54
N LYS A 52 -4.19 1.85 6.43
CA LYS A 52 -4.71 2.89 7.34
C LYS A 52 -5.02 2.40 8.76
N LYS A 53 -5.18 1.09 8.96
CA LYS A 53 -5.51 0.49 10.26
C LYS A 53 -4.29 -0.05 11.01
N ALA A 54 -3.15 -0.13 10.34
CA ALA A 54 -1.89 -0.56 10.91
C ALA A 54 -1.29 0.50 11.83
#